data_AF-A0A9E2RTX9-F1
#
_entry.id   AF-A0A9E2RTX9-F1
#
_cell.length_a   1.000
_cell.length_b   1.000
_cell.length_c   1.000
_cell.angle_alpha   90.00
_cell.angle_beta   90.00
_cell.angle_gamma   90.00
#
_symmetry.space_group_name_H-M   'P 1'
#
loop_
_entity.id
_entity.type
_entity.pdbx_description
1 polymer ?
#
loop_
_entity_poly.entity_id
_entity_poly.type
_entity_poly.pdbx_seq_one_letter_code
_entity_poly.pdbx_strand_id
1 'polypeptide(L)'
;MMLRLLAVVVCAAVVFPASARTPDLAAIARLSGTPDIPGLKMVWLAPWGDVAKAHPWRNIIVHRTEGPAGSARSGALEQNKNPTRRGVTVWVETDGTVYWAVAENLVPTHGDGGNRNDNKYIDNGPTYHQVVGSNSIGVEFAGNYPDVTREATAAQVAAWRILVQVLRARYGIPLGHVYAHNWIDFKDARYCEGCALATMARQWGE
;
A
#
# COMPACT_ATOMS: atom_id res chain seq x y z
N MET A 1 9.72 75.60 -7.71
CA MET A 1 9.57 74.70 -6.55
C MET A 1 8.52 73.66 -6.92
N MET A 2 8.96 72.42 -7.14
CA MET A 2 8.14 71.29 -7.60
C MET A 2 7.19 70.78 -6.51
N LEU A 3 5.99 70.37 -6.87
CA LEU A 3 5.30 69.27 -6.19
C LEU A 3 4.48 68.46 -7.21
N ARG A 4 5.05 67.34 -7.65
CA ARG A 4 4.41 66.33 -8.50
C ARG A 4 3.63 65.38 -7.60
N LEU A 5 2.32 65.29 -7.76
CA LEU A 5 1.48 64.25 -7.16
C LEU A 5 1.59 62.97 -8.00
N LEU A 6 2.22 61.93 -7.45
CA LEU A 6 2.21 60.57 -7.98
C LEU A 6 1.15 59.77 -7.20
N ALA A 7 0.07 59.39 -7.87
CA ALA A 7 -0.88 58.41 -7.36
C ALA A 7 -0.42 57.01 -7.80
N VAL A 8 0.04 56.20 -6.84
CA VAL A 8 0.36 54.78 -7.05
C VAL A 8 -0.86 53.96 -6.63
N VAL A 9 -1.54 53.36 -7.59
CA VAL A 9 -2.58 52.35 -7.34
C VAL A 9 -1.89 50.99 -7.22
N VAL A 10 -1.86 50.44 -6.01
CA VAL A 10 -1.41 49.05 -5.76
C VAL A 10 -2.60 48.12 -5.94
N CYS A 11 -2.70 47.47 -7.10
CA CYS A 11 -3.57 46.31 -7.27
C CYS A 11 -2.94 45.10 -6.58
N ALA A 12 -3.34 44.82 -5.34
CA ALA A 12 -3.02 43.55 -4.69
C ALA A 12 -3.89 42.45 -5.32
N ALA A 13 -3.33 41.72 -6.28
CA ALA A 13 -3.92 40.48 -6.77
C ALA A 13 -3.85 39.44 -5.65
N VAL A 14 -4.99 39.17 -5.01
CA VAL A 14 -5.15 38.07 -4.07
C VAL A 14 -5.07 36.76 -4.87
N VAL A 15 -3.87 36.18 -4.95
CA VAL A 15 -3.68 34.83 -5.46
C VAL A 15 -4.18 33.88 -4.37
N PHE A 16 -5.44 33.46 -4.48
CA PHE A 16 -5.92 32.33 -3.70
C PHE A 16 -5.11 31.10 -4.12
N PRO A 17 -4.56 30.32 -3.17
CA PRO A 17 -4.03 29.01 -3.54
C PRO A 17 -5.22 28.21 -4.07
N ALA A 18 -5.13 27.79 -5.33
CA ALA A 18 -6.01 26.75 -5.83
C ALA A 18 -5.81 25.55 -4.89
N SER A 19 -6.77 25.29 -4.01
CA SER A 19 -6.84 24.02 -3.32
C SER A 19 -7.01 23.00 -4.43
N ALA A 20 -5.93 22.30 -4.78
CA ALA A 20 -6.02 21.14 -5.65
C ALA A 20 -7.09 20.25 -5.03
N ARG A 21 -8.19 20.04 -5.75
CA ARG A 21 -9.15 18.99 -5.42
C ARG A 21 -8.30 17.75 -5.19
N THR A 22 -8.26 17.25 -3.97
CA THR A 22 -7.77 15.90 -3.72
C THR A 22 -8.50 15.02 -4.73
N PRO A 23 -7.77 14.29 -5.60
CA PRO A 23 -8.41 13.34 -6.48
C PRO A 23 -9.30 12.47 -5.61
N ASP A 24 -10.54 12.27 -6.04
CA ASP A 24 -11.46 11.41 -5.31
C ASP A 24 -10.96 9.96 -5.45
N LEU A 25 -10.05 9.57 -4.55
CA LEU A 25 -9.47 8.23 -4.51
C LEU A 25 -10.57 7.18 -4.33
N ALA A 26 -11.67 7.52 -3.66
CA ALA A 26 -12.80 6.61 -3.50
C ALA A 26 -13.52 6.38 -4.83
N ALA A 27 -13.70 7.41 -5.66
CA ALA A 27 -14.22 7.24 -7.03
C ALA A 27 -13.27 6.42 -7.90
N ILE A 28 -11.96 6.72 -7.88
CA ILE A 28 -10.95 5.95 -8.64
C ILE A 28 -10.92 4.49 -8.20
N ALA A 29 -11.03 4.23 -6.90
CA ALA A 29 -11.04 2.89 -6.33
C ALA A 29 -12.22 2.03 -6.81
N ARG A 30 -13.27 2.62 -7.40
CA ARG A 30 -14.41 1.90 -8.00
C ARG A 30 -14.27 1.64 -9.50
N LEU A 31 -13.26 2.20 -10.15
CA LEU A 31 -13.02 1.96 -11.57
C LEU A 31 -12.55 0.52 -11.84
N SER A 32 -12.69 0.10 -13.09
CA SER A 32 -12.11 -1.13 -13.63
C SER A 32 -11.03 -0.80 -14.67
N GLY A 33 -10.25 -1.79 -15.07
CA GLY A 33 -9.15 -1.64 -16.02
C GLY A 33 -7.84 -1.26 -15.34
N THR A 34 -7.12 -0.30 -15.91
CA THR A 34 -5.80 0.13 -15.45
C THR A 34 -5.83 1.64 -15.17
N PRO A 35 -6.60 2.09 -14.16
CA PRO A 35 -6.76 3.52 -13.94
C PRO A 35 -5.42 4.17 -13.56
N ASP A 36 -5.27 5.41 -13.98
CA ASP A 36 -4.24 6.28 -13.42
C ASP A 36 -4.66 6.68 -12.00
N ILE A 37 -3.74 6.59 -11.05
CA ILE A 37 -3.98 6.92 -9.65
C ILE A 37 -3.03 8.06 -9.30
N PRO A 38 -3.54 9.31 -9.14
CA PRO A 38 -2.67 10.44 -8.94
C PRO A 38 -1.76 10.28 -7.73
N GLY A 39 -0.46 10.51 -7.94
CA GLY A 39 0.58 10.33 -6.93
C GLY A 39 1.13 8.90 -6.82
N LEU A 40 0.58 7.94 -7.56
CA LEU A 40 1.17 6.59 -7.69
C LEU A 40 1.76 6.38 -9.09
N LYS A 41 2.96 5.81 -9.13
CA LYS A 41 3.54 5.26 -10.35
C LYS A 41 3.10 3.80 -10.50
N MET A 42 1.93 3.60 -11.10
CA MET A 42 1.34 2.27 -11.28
C MET A 42 1.92 1.55 -12.50
N VAL A 43 2.23 0.27 -12.34
CA VAL A 43 2.52 -0.68 -13.43
C VAL A 43 1.56 -1.85 -13.31
N TRP A 44 0.66 -1.96 -14.27
CA TRP A 44 -0.37 -3.00 -14.28
C TRP A 44 0.11 -4.22 -15.05
N LEU A 45 0.20 -5.37 -14.38
CA LEU A 45 0.40 -6.68 -15.03
C LEU A 45 -0.93 -7.43 -15.18
N ALA A 46 -1.88 -7.14 -14.29
CA ALA A 46 -3.27 -7.56 -14.38
C ALA A 46 -4.19 -6.34 -14.16
N PRO A 47 -5.22 -6.12 -14.99
CA PRO A 47 -6.17 -5.05 -14.79
C PRO A 47 -7.09 -5.34 -13.60
N TRP A 48 -7.62 -4.29 -12.99
CA TRP A 48 -8.78 -4.38 -12.11
C TRP A 48 -10.03 -4.83 -12.86
N GLY A 49 -10.80 -5.69 -12.22
CA GLY A 49 -12.12 -6.08 -12.68
C GLY A 49 -13.22 -5.21 -12.08
N ASP A 50 -14.44 -5.71 -12.18
CA ASP A 50 -15.57 -5.24 -11.40
C ASP A 50 -15.31 -5.56 -9.92
N VAL A 51 -15.32 -4.54 -9.07
CA VAL A 51 -15.06 -4.69 -7.64
C VAL A 51 -16.07 -5.62 -6.94
N ALA A 52 -17.30 -5.72 -7.46
CA ALA A 52 -18.29 -6.66 -6.93
C ALA A 52 -17.95 -8.13 -7.22
N LYS A 53 -17.01 -8.38 -8.14
CA LYS A 53 -16.49 -9.71 -8.51
C LYS A 53 -15.07 -9.95 -7.99
N ALA A 54 -14.50 -8.99 -7.27
CA ALA A 54 -13.22 -9.17 -6.61
C ALA A 54 -13.34 -10.24 -5.52
N HIS A 55 -12.22 -10.84 -5.14
CA HIS A 55 -12.18 -11.70 -3.97
C HIS A 55 -12.53 -10.87 -2.72
N PRO A 56 -13.30 -11.40 -1.74
CA PRO A 56 -13.80 -10.63 -0.61
C PRO A 56 -12.70 -10.34 0.43
N TRP A 57 -11.75 -9.48 0.05
CA TRP A 57 -10.67 -9.01 0.91
C TRP A 57 -11.23 -8.23 2.10
N ARG A 58 -10.83 -8.62 3.32
CA ARG A 58 -11.23 -7.97 4.58
C ARG A 58 -10.08 -7.32 5.31
N ASN A 59 -8.85 -7.64 4.90
CA ASN A 59 -7.62 -7.24 5.56
C ASN A 59 -6.58 -6.84 4.52
N ILE A 60 -5.62 -6.03 4.92
CA ILE A 60 -4.38 -5.81 4.18
C ILE A 60 -3.23 -6.37 5.01
N ILE A 61 -2.38 -7.18 4.41
CA ILE A 61 -1.12 -7.61 5.05
C ILE A 61 0.03 -6.96 4.29
N VAL A 62 0.75 -6.11 5.01
CA VAL A 62 1.98 -5.50 4.54
C VAL A 62 3.15 -6.42 4.89
N HIS A 63 3.98 -6.66 3.89
CA HIS A 63 5.20 -7.44 3.96
C HIS A 63 6.39 -6.54 3.65
N ARG A 64 7.56 -6.99 4.09
CA ARG A 64 8.82 -6.44 3.60
C ARG A 64 9.77 -7.59 3.31
N THR A 65 10.13 -7.72 2.05
CA THR A 65 10.93 -8.82 1.50
C THR A 65 12.39 -8.50 1.69
N GLU A 66 13.15 -9.48 2.15
CA GLU A 66 14.62 -9.54 2.09
C GLU A 66 15.15 -9.63 0.64
N GLY A 67 14.49 -8.98 -0.31
CA GLY A 67 14.94 -8.83 -1.68
C GLY A 67 15.81 -7.57 -1.85
N PRO A 68 16.79 -7.58 -2.79
CA PRO A 68 17.55 -6.38 -3.12
C PRO A 68 16.66 -5.32 -3.79
N ALA A 69 17.08 -4.07 -3.77
CA ALA A 69 16.44 -3.02 -4.57
C ALA A 69 16.36 -3.44 -6.05
N GLY A 70 15.23 -3.18 -6.72
CA GLY A 70 14.96 -3.62 -8.09
C GLY A 70 14.24 -4.98 -8.20
N SER A 71 14.03 -5.68 -7.09
CA SER A 71 13.41 -7.03 -7.10
C SER A 71 11.87 -7.01 -7.14
N ALA A 72 11.20 -5.88 -6.90
CA ALA A 72 9.75 -5.83 -6.93
C ALA A 72 9.20 -6.15 -8.33
N ARG A 73 9.87 -5.65 -9.38
CA ARG A 73 9.46 -5.90 -10.77
C ARG A 73 9.53 -7.37 -11.14
N SER A 74 10.64 -8.05 -10.81
CA SER A 74 10.79 -9.48 -11.11
C SER A 74 9.83 -10.31 -10.27
N GLY A 75 9.65 -9.98 -8.99
CA GLY A 75 8.65 -10.59 -8.11
C GLY A 75 7.23 -10.49 -8.68
N ALA A 76 6.83 -9.30 -9.13
CA ALA A 76 5.53 -9.07 -9.75
C ALA A 76 5.35 -9.86 -11.06
N LEU A 77 6.37 -9.92 -11.92
CA LEU A 77 6.32 -10.67 -13.18
C LEU A 77 6.18 -12.18 -12.93
N GLU A 78 6.93 -12.72 -11.98
CA GLU A 78 6.85 -14.15 -11.62
C GLU A 78 5.52 -14.48 -10.94
N GLN A 79 4.99 -13.57 -10.12
CA GLN A 79 3.66 -13.75 -9.54
C GLN A 79 2.58 -13.72 -10.63
N ASN A 80 2.65 -12.80 -11.59
CA ASN A 80 1.67 -12.75 -12.68
C ASN A 80 1.67 -14.04 -13.52
N LYS A 81 2.85 -14.63 -13.78
CA LYS A 81 2.99 -15.90 -14.50
C LYS A 81 2.37 -17.08 -13.76
N ASN A 82 2.43 -17.08 -12.43
CA ASN A 82 1.86 -18.13 -11.59
C ASN A 82 1.12 -17.53 -10.39
N PRO A 83 -0.13 -17.06 -10.57
CA PRO A 83 -0.84 -16.28 -9.56
C PRO A 83 -0.99 -16.93 -8.18
N THR A 84 -0.98 -18.25 -8.10
CA THR A 84 -1.16 -19.01 -6.85
C THR A 84 0.17 -19.32 -6.14
N ARG A 85 1.32 -18.98 -6.72
CA ARG A 85 2.63 -19.19 -6.09
C ARG A 85 2.76 -18.39 -4.79
N ARG A 86 3.80 -18.70 -4.02
CA ARG A 86 4.20 -17.89 -2.86
C ARG A 86 4.62 -16.47 -3.30
N GLY A 87 4.00 -15.48 -2.68
CA GLY A 87 4.13 -14.06 -2.99
C GLY A 87 2.78 -13.36 -2.96
N VAL A 88 2.75 -12.06 -3.27
CA VAL A 88 1.63 -11.14 -3.01
C VAL A 88 0.93 -10.63 -4.26
N THR A 89 -0.23 -9.99 -4.09
CA THR A 89 -0.96 -9.31 -5.18
C THR A 89 -0.26 -8.03 -5.66
N VAL A 90 0.31 -7.25 -4.74
CA VAL A 90 0.86 -5.91 -5.03
C VAL A 90 2.31 -5.81 -4.56
N TRP A 91 3.22 -5.36 -5.44
CA TRP A 91 4.63 -5.18 -5.10
C TRP A 91 5.01 -3.69 -5.17
N VAL A 92 5.88 -3.24 -4.27
CA VAL A 92 6.33 -1.84 -4.17
C VAL A 92 7.85 -1.77 -4.19
N GLU A 93 8.38 -1.07 -5.19
CA GLU A 93 9.82 -0.87 -5.38
C GLU A 93 10.36 0.29 -4.53
N THR A 94 11.68 0.34 -4.33
CA THR A 94 12.36 1.40 -3.56
C THR A 94 12.19 2.80 -4.13
N ASP A 95 11.84 2.94 -5.41
CA ASP A 95 11.52 4.22 -6.05
C ASP A 95 10.04 4.61 -5.93
N GLY A 96 9.23 3.82 -5.23
CA GLY A 96 7.79 4.03 -5.06
C GLY A 96 6.93 3.51 -6.23
N THR A 97 7.52 2.83 -7.22
CA THR A 97 6.74 2.15 -8.27
C THR A 97 5.91 1.03 -7.66
N VAL A 98 4.61 1.01 -7.98
CA VAL A 98 3.66 -0.02 -7.53
C VAL A 98 3.31 -0.93 -8.70
N TYR A 99 3.59 -2.22 -8.55
CA TYR A 99 3.23 -3.25 -9.52
C TYR A 99 1.98 -3.99 -9.06
N TRP A 100 0.91 -3.92 -9.85
CA TRP A 100 -0.27 -4.74 -9.66
C TRP A 100 -0.09 -6.07 -10.39
N ALA A 101 0.27 -7.12 -9.65
CA ALA A 101 0.77 -8.36 -10.24
C ALA A 101 -0.31 -9.37 -10.61
N VAL A 102 -1.40 -9.45 -9.84
CA VAL A 102 -2.39 -10.53 -9.94
C VAL A 102 -3.81 -9.97 -10.02
N ALA A 103 -4.66 -10.60 -10.83
CA ALA A 103 -6.08 -10.25 -10.88
C ALA A 103 -6.72 -10.38 -9.49
N GLU A 104 -7.48 -9.39 -9.08
CA GLU A 104 -7.97 -9.23 -7.69
C GLU A 104 -9.02 -10.26 -7.24
N ASN A 105 -9.47 -11.13 -8.15
CA ASN A 105 -10.33 -12.26 -7.87
C ASN A 105 -9.54 -13.56 -7.59
N LEU A 106 -8.21 -13.52 -7.69
CA LEU A 106 -7.31 -14.62 -7.39
C LEU A 106 -6.57 -14.37 -6.07
N VAL A 107 -6.17 -15.46 -5.41
CA VAL A 107 -5.53 -15.42 -4.09
C VAL A 107 -4.09 -15.95 -4.19
N PRO A 108 -3.08 -15.07 -4.08
CA PRO A 108 -1.69 -15.47 -3.91
C PRO A 108 -1.41 -16.13 -2.57
N THR A 109 -0.37 -16.96 -2.49
CA THR A 109 0.06 -17.57 -1.23
C THR A 109 1.05 -16.64 -0.52
N HIS A 110 0.58 -15.58 0.13
CA HIS A 110 1.47 -14.61 0.81
C HIS A 110 1.50 -14.71 2.34
N GLY A 111 0.68 -15.58 2.94
CA GLY A 111 0.65 -15.72 4.38
C GLY A 111 0.03 -17.04 4.77
N ASP A 112 0.78 -17.80 5.55
CA ASP A 112 0.23 -18.83 6.43
C ASP A 112 -0.26 -18.19 7.75
N GLY A 113 -0.19 -16.85 7.84
CA GLY A 113 -0.42 -16.02 9.02
C GLY A 113 -1.75 -16.30 9.72
N GLY A 114 -1.70 -16.28 11.04
CA GLY A 114 -2.82 -16.64 11.89
C GLY A 114 -3.06 -18.15 12.05
N ASN A 115 -2.26 -19.06 11.48
CA ASN A 115 -2.49 -20.51 11.60
C ASN A 115 -1.70 -21.21 12.74
N ARG A 116 -0.96 -20.47 13.56
CA ARG A 116 -0.22 -21.00 14.72
C ARG A 116 -0.62 -20.25 15.99
N ASN A 117 -1.09 -20.98 17.01
CA ASN A 117 -1.51 -20.44 18.31
C ASN A 117 -0.52 -20.86 19.39
N ASP A 118 0.63 -20.18 19.48
CA ASP A 118 1.61 -20.45 20.53
C ASP A 118 2.14 -19.20 21.26
N ASN A 119 1.76 -17.98 20.85
CA ASN A 119 2.05 -16.68 21.50
C ASN A 119 3.51 -16.47 21.94
N LYS A 120 4.45 -17.23 21.38
CA LYS A 120 5.81 -17.35 21.94
C LYS A 120 6.63 -16.06 21.79
N TYR A 121 6.38 -15.30 20.73
CA TYR A 121 7.13 -14.10 20.38
C TYR A 121 6.26 -12.85 20.35
N ILE A 122 5.01 -12.97 19.92
CA ILE A 122 3.99 -11.92 19.87
C ILE A 122 2.64 -12.56 20.19
N ASP A 123 1.80 -11.89 20.97
CA ASP A 123 0.41 -12.30 21.16
C ASP A 123 -0.36 -12.14 19.85
N ASN A 124 -0.73 -13.26 19.25
CA ASN A 124 -1.51 -13.30 18.01
C ASN A 124 -2.94 -13.82 18.23
N GLY A 125 -3.38 -13.99 19.48
CA GLY A 125 -4.74 -14.43 19.80
C GLY A 125 -5.85 -13.66 19.05
N PRO A 126 -5.78 -12.32 18.97
CA PRO A 126 -6.78 -11.53 18.22
C PRO A 126 -6.77 -11.75 16.70
N THR A 127 -5.67 -12.25 16.13
CA THR A 127 -5.49 -12.42 14.67
C THR A 127 -5.49 -13.88 14.23
N TYR A 128 -5.38 -14.82 15.18
CA TYR A 128 -5.39 -16.26 14.97
C TYR A 128 -6.67 -16.73 14.25
N HIS A 129 -6.49 -17.35 13.08
CA HIS A 129 -7.52 -17.73 12.10
C HIS A 129 -8.44 -16.58 11.63
N GLN A 130 -8.19 -15.34 12.05
CA GLN A 130 -8.99 -14.17 11.66
C GLN A 130 -8.35 -13.38 10.52
N VAL A 131 -7.02 -13.29 10.50
CA VAL A 131 -6.26 -12.57 9.46
C VAL A 131 -5.36 -13.58 8.75
N VAL A 132 -5.85 -14.12 7.65
CA VAL A 132 -5.21 -15.22 6.90
C VAL A 132 -5.04 -14.83 5.44
N GLY A 133 -4.11 -15.47 4.72
CA GLY A 133 -3.84 -15.16 3.31
C GLY A 133 -5.09 -15.14 2.42
N SER A 134 -6.05 -16.04 2.68
CA SER A 134 -7.29 -16.13 1.90
C SER A 134 -8.34 -15.07 2.19
N ASN A 135 -8.14 -14.16 3.15
CA ASN A 135 -9.06 -13.04 3.40
C ASN A 135 -8.35 -11.68 3.43
N SER A 136 -7.09 -11.65 3.00
CA SER A 136 -6.24 -10.47 3.02
C SER A 136 -5.60 -10.22 1.67
N ILE A 137 -5.49 -8.96 1.25
CA ILE A 137 -4.64 -8.61 0.12
C ILE A 137 -3.20 -8.36 0.62
N GLY A 138 -2.23 -9.01 0.00
CA GLY A 138 -0.81 -8.84 0.30
C GLY A 138 -0.19 -7.66 -0.45
N VAL A 139 0.62 -6.86 0.26
CA VAL A 139 1.44 -5.78 -0.31
C VAL A 139 2.89 -5.98 0.12
N GLU A 140 3.81 -6.10 -0.83
CA GLU A 140 5.21 -6.44 -0.59
C GLU A 140 6.15 -5.28 -0.91
N PHE A 141 6.95 -4.87 0.07
CA PHE A 141 7.94 -3.80 -0.09
C PHE A 141 9.34 -4.39 -0.25
N ALA A 142 9.93 -4.23 -1.43
CA ALA A 142 11.28 -4.72 -1.71
C ALA A 142 12.38 -3.74 -1.21
N GLY A 143 13.60 -4.26 -1.02
CA GLY A 143 14.81 -3.44 -0.97
C GLY A 143 15.53 -3.32 0.38
N ASN A 144 15.12 -4.07 1.41
CA ASN A 144 15.88 -4.08 2.66
C ASN A 144 17.11 -4.99 2.60
N TYR A 145 17.22 -5.97 1.69
CA TYR A 145 18.43 -6.81 1.61
C TYR A 145 19.73 -6.00 1.41
N PRO A 146 20.85 -6.39 2.04
CA PRO A 146 21.01 -7.49 3.02
C PRO A 146 20.67 -7.11 4.47
N ASP A 147 20.20 -5.88 4.70
CA ASP A 147 19.92 -5.35 6.03
C ASP A 147 18.41 -5.27 6.27
N VAL A 148 17.88 -6.31 6.89
CA VAL A 148 16.43 -6.44 7.14
C VAL A 148 15.87 -5.33 8.02
N THR A 149 16.72 -4.62 8.77
CA THR A 149 16.33 -3.48 9.60
C THR A 149 16.16 -2.19 8.79
N ARG A 150 16.72 -2.13 7.57
CA ARG A 150 16.63 -0.96 6.69
C ARG A 150 15.18 -0.59 6.43
N GLU A 151 14.85 0.65 6.75
CA GLU A 151 13.51 1.19 6.60
C GLU A 151 13.07 1.34 5.14
N ALA A 152 11.75 1.50 4.94
CA ALA A 152 11.18 1.78 3.63
C ALA A 152 11.61 3.18 3.20
N THR A 153 11.89 3.37 1.92
CA THR A 153 12.32 4.66 1.40
C THR A 153 11.20 5.70 1.51
N ALA A 154 11.55 6.99 1.45
CA ALA A 154 10.56 8.07 1.41
C ALA A 154 9.57 7.91 0.23
N ALA A 155 10.04 7.42 -0.93
CA ALA A 155 9.20 7.18 -2.09
C ALA A 155 8.22 6.01 -1.86
N GLN A 156 8.67 4.94 -1.22
CA GLN A 156 7.80 3.84 -0.78
C GLN A 156 6.74 4.31 0.21
N VAL A 157 7.12 5.13 1.19
CA VAL A 157 6.20 5.70 2.19
C VAL A 157 5.18 6.62 1.53
N ALA A 158 5.59 7.46 0.58
CA ALA A 158 4.70 8.33 -0.17
C ALA A 158 3.69 7.53 -1.03
N ALA A 159 4.17 6.51 -1.74
CA ALA A 159 3.30 5.60 -2.48
C ALA A 159 2.34 4.84 -1.54
N TRP A 160 2.85 4.36 -0.40
CA TRP A 160 2.05 3.61 0.55
C TRP A 160 0.87 4.40 1.11
N ARG A 161 1.10 5.69 1.41
CA ARG A 161 0.07 6.59 1.94
C ARG A 161 -1.16 6.67 1.04
N ILE A 162 -0.97 6.67 -0.28
CA ILE A 162 -2.05 6.73 -1.26
C ILE A 162 -2.59 5.32 -1.53
N LEU A 163 -1.71 4.34 -1.72
CA LEU A 163 -2.08 2.96 -2.04
C LEU A 163 -2.98 2.35 -0.97
N VAL A 164 -2.67 2.53 0.32
CA VAL A 164 -3.49 1.96 1.40
C VAL A 164 -4.90 2.54 1.42
N GLN A 165 -5.06 3.84 1.16
CA GLN A 165 -6.37 4.49 1.09
C GLN A 165 -7.18 3.94 -0.09
N VAL A 166 -6.55 3.77 -1.25
CA VAL A 166 -7.18 3.18 -2.45
C VAL A 166 -7.62 1.73 -2.19
N LEU A 167 -6.75 0.89 -1.63
CA LEU A 167 -7.08 -0.51 -1.31
C LEU A 167 -8.26 -0.59 -0.33
N ARG A 168 -8.25 0.25 0.71
CA ARG A 168 -9.33 0.33 1.68
C ARG A 168 -10.64 0.79 1.05
N ALA A 169 -10.62 1.86 0.25
CA ALA A 169 -11.81 2.37 -0.42
C ALA A 169 -12.38 1.38 -1.46
N ARG A 170 -11.50 0.63 -2.15
CA ARG A 170 -11.88 -0.37 -3.15
C ARG A 170 -12.62 -1.53 -2.50
N TYR A 171 -12.03 -2.14 -1.48
CA TYR A 171 -12.54 -3.37 -0.89
C TYR A 171 -13.39 -3.16 0.37
N GLY A 172 -13.56 -1.91 0.82
CA GLY A 172 -14.29 -1.58 2.06
C GLY A 172 -13.55 -2.03 3.32
N ILE A 173 -12.21 -1.99 3.30
CA ILE A 173 -11.37 -2.47 4.42
C ILE A 173 -11.25 -1.36 5.49
N PRO A 174 -11.64 -1.61 6.76
CA PRO A 174 -11.53 -0.63 7.83
C PRO A 174 -10.08 -0.23 8.13
N LEU A 175 -9.88 0.96 8.69
CA LEU A 175 -8.55 1.48 9.06
C LEU A 175 -7.76 0.52 9.96
N GLY A 176 -8.43 -0.10 10.93
CA GLY A 176 -7.80 -1.06 11.85
C GLY A 176 -7.39 -2.39 11.22
N HIS A 177 -7.78 -2.66 9.97
CA HIS A 177 -7.60 -3.94 9.30
C HIS A 177 -6.37 -3.99 8.37
N VAL A 178 -5.38 -3.14 8.66
CA VAL A 178 -4.06 -3.17 8.01
C VAL A 178 -3.05 -3.77 8.98
N TYR A 179 -2.43 -4.88 8.64
CA TYR A 179 -1.54 -5.63 9.52
C TYR A 179 -0.15 -5.73 8.90
N ALA A 180 0.89 -5.71 9.73
CA ALA A 180 2.18 -6.24 9.30
C ALA A 180 2.16 -7.76 9.39
N HIS A 181 2.89 -8.44 8.52
CA HIS A 181 2.95 -9.90 8.52
C HIS A 181 3.43 -10.47 9.87
N ASN A 182 4.40 -9.80 10.49
CA ASN A 182 4.90 -10.14 11.81
C ASN A 182 3.83 -10.06 12.93
N TRP A 183 2.79 -9.22 12.81
CA TRP A 183 1.74 -9.09 13.84
C TRP A 183 0.74 -10.24 13.85
N ILE A 184 0.72 -11.05 12.80
CA ILE A 184 -0.28 -12.11 12.62
C ILE A 184 0.35 -13.50 12.59
N ASP A 185 1.66 -13.60 12.35
CA ASP A 185 2.36 -14.87 12.21
C ASP A 185 3.44 -15.06 13.28
N PHE A 186 3.86 -16.30 13.46
CA PHE A 186 4.93 -16.75 14.34
C PHE A 186 6.28 -16.18 13.89
N LYS A 187 6.64 -14.99 14.36
CA LYS A 187 7.89 -14.31 14.01
C LYS A 187 8.57 -13.73 15.25
N ASP A 188 9.91 -13.77 15.25
CA ASP A 188 10.72 -13.15 16.29
C ASP A 188 10.40 -11.65 16.36
N ALA A 189 10.21 -11.13 17.57
CA ALA A 189 9.84 -9.72 17.78
C ALA A 189 10.88 -8.73 17.24
N ARG A 190 12.13 -9.17 17.03
CA ARG A 190 13.19 -8.35 16.41
C ARG A 190 13.01 -8.17 14.91
N TYR A 191 12.17 -8.98 14.28
CA TYR A 191 12.05 -9.06 12.83
C TYR A 191 10.70 -8.52 12.33
N CYS A 192 10.66 -7.22 12.12
CA CYS A 192 9.45 -6.50 11.79
C CYS A 192 9.26 -6.34 10.27
N GLU A 193 8.59 -7.32 9.64
CA GLU A 193 8.20 -7.29 8.22
C GLU A 193 7.05 -6.30 7.98
N GLY A 194 7.32 -5.00 8.06
CA GLY A 194 6.37 -3.95 7.69
C GLY A 194 5.56 -3.32 8.84
N CYS A 195 5.95 -3.49 10.11
CA CYS A 195 5.21 -2.86 11.23
C CYS A 195 5.21 -1.33 11.15
N ALA A 196 6.32 -0.69 10.77
CA ALA A 196 6.31 0.77 10.58
C ALA A 196 5.28 1.19 9.51
N LEU A 197 5.21 0.45 8.40
CA LEU A 197 4.25 0.69 7.32
C LEU A 197 2.80 0.44 7.76
N ALA A 198 2.54 -0.64 8.49
CA ALA A 198 1.21 -0.95 9.02
C ALA A 198 0.77 0.06 10.10
N THR A 199 1.68 0.46 10.99
CA THR A 199 1.43 1.51 11.99
C THR A 199 1.08 2.83 11.32
N MET A 200 1.90 3.26 10.35
CA MET A 200 1.63 4.48 9.58
C MET A 200 0.28 4.40 8.87
N ALA A 201 -0.04 3.28 8.22
CA ALA A 201 -1.33 3.07 7.57
C ALA A 201 -2.53 3.17 8.52
N ARG A 202 -2.39 2.73 9.78
CA ARG A 202 -3.43 2.85 10.81
C ARG A 202 -3.55 4.26 11.39
N GLN A 203 -2.53 5.10 11.23
CA GLN A 203 -2.51 6.49 11.70
C GLN A 203 -2.99 7.47 10.64
N TRP A 204 -2.72 7.17 9.38
CA TRP A 204 -3.25 7.93 8.25
C TRP A 204 -4.71 7.53 8.07
N GLY A 205 -5.61 8.42 8.51
CA GLY A 205 -7.05 8.26 8.27
C GLY A 205 -7.40 8.22 6.77
N GLU A 206 -8.69 8.39 6.50
CA GLU A 206 -9.19 8.51 5.12
C GLU A 206 -8.77 9.83 4.48
#